data_AF-A0AAW8F3J5-F1
#
_entry.id   AF-A0AAW8F3J5-F1
#
_cell.length_a   1.000
_cell.length_b   1.000
_cell.length_c   1.000
_cell.angle_alpha   90.00
_cell.angle_beta   90.00
_cell.angle_gamma   90.00
#
_symmetry.space_group_name_H-M   'P 1'
#
loop_
_entity.id
_entity.type
_entity.pdbx_description
1 polymer ?
#
loop_
_entity_poly.entity_id
_entity_poly.type
_entity_poly.pdbx_seq_one_letter_code
_entity_poly.pdbx_strand_id
1 'polypeptide(L)' 'MVRTRMGRTRMPVEGFWIYDQAQVNVELVSGYLTITQPREVAMYADTFAELADNAVYGAKARALIRAAMDSLR' A
#
# COMPACT_ATOMS: atom_id res chain seq x y z
N MET A 1 -16.57 0.94 -9.13
CA MET A 1 -16.28 0.72 -7.69
C MET A 1 -15.89 -0.74 -7.51
N VAL A 2 -14.60 -1.02 -7.28
CA VAL A 2 -14.10 -2.40 -7.18
C VAL A 2 -14.63 -3.02 -5.88
N ARG A 3 -15.45 -4.07 -6.00
CA ARG A 3 -15.92 -4.86 -4.87
C ARG A 3 -14.78 -5.73 -4.38
N THR A 4 -14.20 -5.38 -3.23
CA THR A 4 -13.19 -6.21 -2.59
C THR A 4 -13.89 -7.19 -1.65
N ARG A 5 -13.47 -8.45 -1.66
CA ARG A 5 -14.17 -9.61 -1.08
C ARG A 5 -14.15 -9.65 0.46
N MET A 6 -13.82 -8.54 1.10
CA MET A 6 -13.33 -8.44 2.48
C MET A 6 -14.21 -7.54 3.36
N GLY A 7 -15.55 -7.55 3.20
CA GLY A 7 -16.48 -6.75 4.03
C GLY A 7 -16.22 -5.22 4.05
N ARG A 8 -15.27 -4.76 3.24
CA ARG A 8 -14.76 -3.41 3.19
C ARG A 8 -15.50 -2.69 2.08
N THR A 9 -16.35 -1.74 2.47
CA THR A 9 -17.09 -0.90 1.54
C THR A 9 -16.17 -0.05 0.67
N ARG A 10 -14.92 0.20 1.11
CA ARG A 10 -13.89 0.93 0.36
C ARG A 10 -12.50 0.47 0.77
N MET A 11 -11.54 0.58 -0.16
CA MET A 11 -10.10 0.50 0.14
C MET A 11 -9.58 1.87 0.62
N PRO A 12 -8.39 1.93 1.25
CA PRO A 12 -7.72 3.21 1.49
C PRO A 12 -7.69 4.02 0.20
N VAL A 13 -8.12 5.26 0.30
CA VAL A 13 -8.40 6.11 -0.88
C VAL A 13 -7.15 6.83 -1.35
N GLU A 14 -6.14 6.88 -0.49
CA GLU A 14 -4.92 7.65 -0.65
C GLU A 14 -3.80 6.66 -0.98
N GLY A 15 -3.28 6.75 -2.20
CA GLY A 15 -2.08 6.03 -2.62
C GLY A 15 -0.89 6.98 -2.63
N PHE A 16 0.30 6.48 -2.33
CA PHE A 16 1.53 7.26 -2.48
C PHE A 16 2.65 6.45 -3.14
N TRP A 17 3.54 7.17 -3.81
CA TRP A 17 4.74 6.63 -4.44
C TRP A 17 5.95 7.45 -4.01
N ILE A 18 7.00 6.75 -3.61
CA ILE A 18 8.29 7.36 -3.27
C ILE A 18 9.23 7.16 -4.45
N TYR A 19 9.82 8.25 -4.93
CA TYR A 19 10.87 8.26 -5.94
C TYR A 19 12.19 8.63 -5.27
N ASP A 20 13.05 7.62 -5.15
CA ASP A 20 14.33 7.68 -4.44
C ASP A 20 14.17 8.27 -3.03
N GLN A 21 15.07 9.16 -2.63
CA GLN A 21 14.98 9.91 -1.36
C GLN A 21 14.61 11.38 -1.58
N ALA A 22 14.03 11.71 -2.74
CA ALA A 22 13.86 13.09 -3.18
C ALA A 22 12.40 13.53 -3.33
N GLN A 23 11.48 12.60 -3.61
CA GLN A 23 10.11 12.98 -3.92
C GLN A 23 9.10 11.92 -3.50
N VAL A 24 7.95 12.40 -3.02
CA VAL A 24 6.75 11.57 -2.84
C VAL A 24 5.60 12.19 -3.62
N ASN A 25 4.86 11.36 -4.34
CA ASN A 25 3.59 11.74 -4.94
C ASN A 25 2.45 11.10 -4.18
N VAL A 26 1.42 11.86 -3.85
CA VAL A 26 0.21 11.37 -3.18
C VAL A 26 -0.99 11.63 -4.08
N GLU A 27 -1.77 10.59 -4.35
CA GLU A 27 -3.05 10.68 -5.05
C GLU A 27 -4.18 10.73 -4.01
N LEU A 28 -4.91 11.84 -4.01
CA LEU A 28 -6.07 12.10 -3.15
C LEU A 28 -7.35 12.03 -3.98
N VAL A 29 -8.51 11.95 -3.33
CA VAL A 29 -9.82 11.94 -4.01
C VAL A 29 -10.01 13.14 -4.94
N SER A 30 -9.51 14.29 -4.54
CA SER A 30 -9.76 15.57 -5.20
C SER A 30 -8.55 16.15 -5.92
N GLY A 31 -7.40 15.47 -5.93
CA GLY A 31 -6.18 16.03 -6.51
C GLY A 31 -4.93 15.22 -6.23
N TYR A 32 -3.79 15.80 -6.60
CA TYR A 32 -2.48 15.21 -6.41
C TYR A 32 -1.57 16.16 -5.63
N LEU A 33 -0.65 15.60 -4.83
CA LEU A 33 0.39 16.35 -4.14
C LEU A 33 1.76 15.84 -4.56
N THR A 34 2.68 16.76 -4.87
CA THR A 34 4.11 16.48 -5.02
C THR A 34 4.84 17.03 -3.81
N ILE A 35 5.49 16.14 -3.06
CA ILE A 35 6.23 16.45 -1.84
C ILE A 35 7.72 16.27 -2.14
N THR A 36 8.50 17.32 -1.96
CA THR A 36 9.97 17.28 -2.13
C THR A 36 10.73 17.74 -0.88
N GLN A 37 10.02 18.14 0.18
CA GLN A 37 10.69 18.56 1.41
C GLN A 37 11.31 17.34 2.11
N PRO A 38 12.64 17.31 2.37
CA PRO A 38 13.33 16.09 2.80
C PRO A 38 12.75 15.43 4.05
N ARG A 39 12.36 16.24 5.05
CA ARG A 39 11.72 15.74 6.27
C ARG A 39 10.39 15.03 6.00
N GLU A 40 9.63 15.51 5.01
CA GLU A 40 8.34 14.93 4.66
C GLU A 40 8.52 13.66 3.83
N VAL A 41 9.47 13.64 2.90
CA VAL A 41 9.86 12.43 2.18
C VAL A 41 10.29 11.33 3.17
N ALA A 42 11.08 11.67 4.19
CA ALA A 42 11.48 10.73 5.24
C ALA A 42 10.28 10.16 6.01
N MET A 43 9.30 10.98 6.40
CA MET A 43 8.09 10.49 7.09
C MET A 43 7.30 9.47 6.26
N TYR A 44 7.19 9.67 4.95
CA TYR A 44 6.54 8.70 4.07
C TYR A 44 7.36 7.42 3.89
N ALA A 45 8.69 7.52 3.87
CA ALA A 45 9.58 6.36 3.83
C ALA A 45 9.45 5.50 5.11
N ASP A 46 9.41 6.14 6.28
CA ASP A 46 9.20 5.45 7.56
C ASP A 46 7.83 4.76 7.59
N THR A 47 6.78 5.47 7.16
CA THR A 47 5.43 4.90 7.04
C THR A 47 5.40 3.69 6.10
N PHE A 48 6.11 3.77 4.97
CA PHE A 48 6.22 2.63 4.05
C PHE A 48 6.92 1.43 4.69
N ALA A 49 7.99 1.66 5.45
CA ALA A 49 8.71 0.60 6.16
C ALA A 49 7.80 -0.10 7.19
N GLU A 50 7.02 0.66 7.96
CA GLU A 50 6.05 0.10 8.91
C GLU A 50 4.98 -0.77 8.21
N LEU A 51 4.50 -0.34 7.05
CA LEU A 51 3.56 -1.13 6.24
C LEU A 51 4.22 -2.40 5.66
N ALA A 52 5.48 -2.30 5.24
CA ALA A 52 6.26 -3.42 4.73
C ALA A 52 6.51 -4.49 5.81
N ASP A 53 6.76 -4.08 7.06
CA ASP A 53 6.93 -5.01 8.20
C ASP A 53 5.69 -5.87 8.47
N ASN A 54 4.51 -5.37 8.13
CA ASN A 54 3.25 -6.11 8.24
C ASN A 54 2.98 -7.05 7.04
N ALA A 55 3.75 -6.94 5.96
CA ALA A 55 3.53 -7.72 4.76
C ALA A 55 4.15 -9.13 4.85
N VAL A 56 3.49 -10.07 4.17
CA VAL A 56 3.99 -11.44 4.04
C VAL A 56 4.61 -11.61 2.66
N TYR A 57 5.81 -12.19 2.60
CA TYR A 57 6.60 -12.30 1.37
C TYR A 57 6.86 -13.76 0.95
N GLY A 58 7.26 -13.93 -0.32
CA GLY A 58 7.83 -15.15 -0.85
C GLY A 58 6.96 -16.40 -0.65
N ALA A 59 7.57 -17.47 -0.12
CA ALA A 59 6.89 -18.76 0.02
C ALA A 59 5.68 -18.70 0.97
N LYS A 60 5.76 -17.91 2.05
CA LYS A 60 4.67 -17.74 3.01
C LYS A 60 3.47 -17.06 2.35
N ALA A 61 3.69 -16.02 1.56
CA ALA A 61 2.64 -15.34 0.81
C ALA A 61 1.95 -16.29 -0.17
N ARG A 62 2.74 -17.08 -0.92
CA ARG A 62 2.21 -18.08 -1.86
C ARG A 62 1.38 -19.17 -1.16
N ALA A 63 1.75 -19.55 0.07
CA ALA A 63 0.97 -20.51 0.85
C ALA A 63 -0.40 -19.94 1.25
N LEU A 64 -0.46 -18.69 1.73
CA LEU A 64 -1.72 -18.01 2.05
C LEU A 64 -2.65 -17.92 0.84
N ILE A 65 -2.12 -17.57 -0.33
CA ILE A 65 -2.89 -17.50 -1.57
C ILE A 65 -3.45 -18.87 -1.95
N ARG A 66 -2.64 -19.93 -1.91
CA ARG A 66 -3.09 -21.30 -2.22
C ARG A 66 -4.17 -21.78 -1.27
N ALA A 67 -4.00 -21.59 0.03
CA ALA A 67 -5.01 -21.96 1.02
C ALA A 67 -6.36 -21.28 0.76
N ALA A 68 -6.34 -19.98 0.41
CA ALA A 68 -7.53 -19.24 0.05
C ALA A 68 -8.16 -19.71 -1.27
N MET A 69 -7.38 -20.19 -2.23
CA MET A 69 -7.90 -20.77 -3.47
C MET A 69 -8.57 -22.12 -3.21
N ASP A 70 -7.94 -22.97 -2.39
CA ASP A 70 -8.47 -24.29 -2.06
C ASP A 70 -9.80 -24.19 -1.29
N SER A 71 -10.00 -23.15 -0.48
CA SER A 71 -11.26 -22.91 0.23
C SER A 71 -12.44 -22.46 -0.67
N LEU A 72 -12.23 -22.31 -1.98
CA LEU A 72 -13.28 -21.95 -2.95
C LEU A 72 -13.78 -23.15 -3.75
N ARG A 73 -13.14 -24.31 -3.59
CA ARG A 73 -13.59 -25.58 -4.15
C ARG A 73 -14.66 -26.19 -3.26
#